data_AF-A0A1F3TZK3-F1
#
_entry.id   AF-A0A1F3TZK3-F1
#
_cell.length_a   1.000
_cell.length_b   1.000
_cell.length_c   1.000
_cell.angle_alpha   90.00
_cell.angle_beta   90.00
_cell.angle_gamma   90.00
#
_symmetry.space_group_name_H-M   'P 1'
#
loop_
_entity.id
_entity.type
_entity.pdbx_description
1 polymer ?
#
loop_
_entity_poly.entity_id
_entity_poly.type
_entity_poly.pdbx_seq_one_letter_code
_entity_poly.pdbx_strand_id
1 'polypeptide(L)' 'MFDKETSVKAVQYYEKASSIHQKAYIQLQCHCVLCNTTLELQFEVVTTDEIKEVAHCPQCEIRTRAKTHHIQ' A
#
# COMPACT_ATOMS: atom_id res chain seq x y z
N MET A 1 5.25 26.96 19.94
CA MET A 1 4.43 27.49 18.83
C MET A 1 4.81 26.74 17.57
N PHE A 2 3.79 26.31 16.83
CA PHE A 2 3.79 25.47 15.62
C PHE A 2 3.79 23.96 15.86
N ASP A 3 2.67 23.50 16.42
CA ASP A 3 2.04 22.24 16.07
C ASP A 3 1.97 22.12 14.54
N LYS A 4 2.91 21.40 13.93
CA LYS A 4 2.71 20.85 12.59
C LYS A 4 1.93 19.57 12.75
N GLU A 5 0.62 19.73 12.94
CA GLU A 5 -0.35 18.68 12.73
C GLU A 5 -0.29 18.30 11.25
N THR A 6 0.65 17.43 10.93
CA THR A 6 0.77 16.81 9.64
C THR A 6 -0.47 15.94 9.55
N SER A 7 -1.51 16.46 8.92
CA SER A 7 -2.73 15.72 8.60
C SER A 7 -2.29 14.46 7.86
N VAL A 8 -2.13 13.38 8.63
CA VAL A 8 -1.97 12.04 8.10
C VAL A 8 -3.28 11.80 7.40
N LYS A 9 -3.32 12.04 6.07
CA LYS A 9 -4.48 11.77 5.25
C LYS A 9 -4.97 10.40 5.69
N ALA A 10 -6.15 10.36 6.31
CA ALA A 10 -6.68 9.14 6.86
C ALA A 10 -6.75 8.15 5.69
N VAL A 11 -5.87 7.15 5.71
CA VAL A 11 -5.82 6.14 4.66
C VAL A 11 -7.19 5.47 4.70
N GLN A 12 -8.00 5.72 3.66
CA GLN A 12 -9.33 5.16 3.56
C GLN A 12 -9.15 3.69 3.21
N TYR A 13 -9.19 2.84 4.24
CA TYR A 13 -9.19 1.40 4.05
C TYR A 13 -10.58 1.00 3.55
N TYR A 14 -10.66 0.54 2.31
CA TYR A 14 -11.88 -0.05 1.75
C TYR A 14 -12.17 -1.46 2.29
N GLU A 15 -11.18 -2.05 2.95
CA GLU A 15 -11.27 -3.34 3.63
C GLU A 15 -12.01 -3.17 4.96
N LYS A 16 -12.93 -4.10 5.27
CA LYS A 16 -13.69 -4.12 6.53
C LYS A 16 -12.79 -4.55 7.70
N ALA A 17 -11.88 -3.67 8.11
CA ALA A 17 -10.95 -3.89 9.21
C ALA A 17 -11.53 -3.39 10.54
N SER A 18 -12.13 -4.28 11.32
CA SER A 18 -12.75 -3.95 12.61
C SER A 18 -11.78 -4.07 13.79
N SER A 19 -10.78 -4.95 13.72
CA SER A 19 -9.83 -5.16 14.81
C SER A 19 -8.56 -4.31 14.68
N ILE A 20 -7.90 -4.02 15.80
CA ILE A 20 -6.62 -3.30 15.83
C ILE A 20 -5.55 -4.07 15.03
N HIS A 21 -5.52 -5.40 15.16
CA HIS A 21 -4.58 -6.24 14.44
C HIS A 21 -4.79 -6.20 12.93
N GLN A 22 -6.05 -6.17 12.46
CA GLN A 22 -6.35 -6.02 11.04
C GLN A 22 -5.86 -4.67 10.51
N LYS A 23 -6.13 -3.58 11.24
CA LYS A 23 -5.67 -2.24 10.85
C LYS A 23 -4.14 -2.14 10.81
N ALA A 24 -3.46 -2.70 11.82
CA ALA A 24 -2.00 -2.73 11.89
C ALA A 24 -1.39 -3.57 10.74
N TYR A 25 -2.01 -4.71 10.43
CA TYR A 25 -1.60 -5.53 9.30
C TYR A 25 -1.71 -4.78 7.98
N ILE A 26 -2.85 -4.12 7.73
CA ILE A 26 -3.06 -3.35 6.49
C ILE A 26 -2.07 -2.19 6.40
N GLN A 27 -1.83 -1.48 7.52
CA GLN A 27 -0.78 -0.47 7.58
C GLN A 27 0.57 -1.04 7.17
N LEU A 28 0.97 -2.19 7.71
CA LEU A 28 2.24 -2.83 7.34
C LEU A 28 2.32 -3.18 5.85
N GLN A 29 1.22 -3.61 5.24
CA GLN A 29 1.15 -3.95 3.81
C GLN A 29 1.19 -2.73 2.88
N CYS A 30 0.77 -1.58 3.39
CA CYS A 30 0.69 -0.32 2.65
C CYS A 30 1.90 0.60 2.86
N HIS A 31 2.84 0.27 3.75
CA HIS A 31 4.00 1.11 4.07
C HIS A 31 5.32 0.37 3.85
N CYS A 32 6.36 1.14 3.53
CA CYS A 32 7.71 0.63 3.34
C CYS A 32 8.28 0.12 4.66
N VAL A 33 8.80 -1.10 4.66
CA VAL A 33 9.48 -1.71 5.81
C VAL A 33 10.69 -0.93 6.31
N LEU A 34 11.35 -0.15 5.43
CA LEU A 34 12.58 0.57 5.78
C LEU A 34 12.32 1.98 6.33
N CYS A 35 11.45 2.75 5.67
CA CYS A 35 11.25 4.17 5.97
C CYS A 35 9.81 4.52 6.35
N ASN A 36 8.93 3.52 6.44
CA ASN A 36 7.52 3.67 6.76
C ASN A 36 6.74 4.62 5.83
N THR A 37 7.28 4.94 4.66
CA THR A 37 6.59 5.74 3.62
C THR A 37 5.50 4.89 2.98
N THR A 38 4.33 5.49 2.73
CA THR A 38 3.24 4.83 2.01
C THR A 38 3.71 4.38 0.63
N LEU A 39 3.41 3.13 0.29
CA LEU A 39 3.78 2.52 -0.99
C LEU A 39 2.84 3.02 -2.10
N GLU A 40 3.42 3.26 -3.26
CA GLU A 40 2.68 3.53 -4.49
C GLU A 40 2.39 2.21 -5.20
N LEU A 41 1.16 2.07 -5.68
CA LEU A 41 0.71 0.88 -6.40
C LEU A 41 0.61 1.18 -7.88
N GLN A 42 1.20 0.30 -8.69
CA GLN A 42 1.11 0.30 -10.13
C GLN A 42 0.46 -1.00 -10.59
N PHE A 43 -0.47 -0.89 -11.54
CA PHE A 43 -1.19 -2.02 -12.11
C PHE A 43 -0.94 -2.07 -13.61
N GLU A 44 -0.63 -3.26 -14.11
CA GLU A 44 -0.39 -3.54 -15.52
C GLU A 44 -1.31 -4.69 -15.94
N VAL A 45 -2.14 -4.46 -16.95
CA VAL A 45 -2.96 -5.53 -17.55
C VAL A 45 -2.05 -6.31 -18.50
N VAL A 46 -1.75 -7.57 -18.15
CA VAL A 46 -0.85 -8.44 -18.92
C VAL A 46 -1.63 -9.18 -19.99
N THR A 47 -2.78 -9.73 -19.61
CA THR A 47 -3.74 -10.38 -20.51
C THR A 47 -5.17 -10.02 -20.09
N THR A 48 -6.16 -10.47 -20.85
CA THR A 48 -7.58 -10.29 -20.49
C THR A 48 -7.91 -10.83 -19.09
N ASP A 49 -7.21 -11.88 -18.66
CA ASP A 49 -7.47 -12.58 -17.41
C ASP A 49 -6.34 -12.40 -16.39
N GLU A 50 -5.38 -11.51 -16.64
CA GLU A 50 -4.21 -11.34 -15.79
C GLU A 50 -3.85 -9.87 -15.55
N ILE A 51 -3.77 -9.50 -14.27
CA ILE A 51 -3.32 -8.19 -13.81
C ILE A 51 -2.09 -8.36 -12.93
N LYS A 52 -1.04 -7.60 -13.23
CA LYS A 52 0.16 -7.50 -12.41
C LYS A 52 0.11 -6.25 -11.55
N GLU A 53 0.23 -6.45 -10.24
CA GLU A 53 0.33 -5.40 -9.24
C GLU A 53 1.79 -5.27 -8.77
N VAL A 54 2.24 -4.03 -8.64
CA VAL A 54 3.56 -3.67 -8.13
C VAL A 54 3.41 -2.60 -7.06
N ALA A 55 3.95 -2.86 -5.87
CA ALA A 55 4.12 -1.86 -4.84
C ALA A 55 5.57 -1.36 -4.81
N HIS A 56 5.74 -0.04 -4.85
CA HIS A 56 7.03 0.63 -4.85
C HIS A 56 7.09 1.68 -3.74
N CYS A 57 8.26 1.83 -3.13
CA CYS A 57 8.52 2.93 -2.20
C CYS A 57 9.17 4.10 -2.94
N PRO A 58 8.51 5.26 -3.07
CA PRO A 58 9.06 6.40 -3.81
C PRO A 58 10.24 7.09 -3.10
N GLN A 59 10.50 6.77 -1.83
CA GLN A 59 11.60 7.35 -1.05
C GLN A 59 12.85 6.47 -1.06
N CYS A 60 12.68 5.15 -0.92
CA CYS A 60 13.80 4.21 -0.93
C CYS A 60 14.13 3.68 -2.32
N GLU A 61 13.28 3.99 -3.31
CA GLU A 61 13.36 3.48 -4.68
C GLU A 61 13.39 1.95 -4.76
N ILE A 62 12.78 1.26 -3.79
CA ILE A 62 12.70 -0.20 -3.75
C ILE A 62 11.34 -0.70 -4.19
N ARG A 63 11.34 -1.86 -4.85
CA ARG A 63 10.13 -2.64 -5.10
C ARG A 63 9.86 -3.54 -3.91
N THR A 64 8.76 -3.31 -3.20
CA THR A 64 8.43 -4.04 -1.96
C THR A 64 7.52 -5.24 -2.22
N ARG A 65 6.67 -5.17 -3.26
CA ARG A 65 5.76 -6.26 -3.64
C ARG A 65 5.58 -6.31 -5.15
N ALA A 66 5.52 -7.52 -5.70
CA ALA A 66 5.11 -7.77 -7.08
C ALA A 66 4.26 -9.03 -7.10
N LYS A 67 3.00 -8.92 -7.54
CA LYS A 67 2.05 -10.03 -7.54
C LYS A 67 1.26 -10.04 -8.83
N THR A 68 1.03 -11.23 -9.36
CA THR A 68 0.12 -11.47 -10.48
C THR A 68 -1.19 -12.00 -9.94
N HIS A 69 -2.29 -11.43 -10.42
CA HIS A 69 -3.66 -11.82 -10.09
C HIS A 69 -4.35 -12.32 -11.35
N HIS A 70 -5.10 -13.42 -11.23
CA HIS A 70 -5.94 -13.92 -12.30
C HIS A 70 -7.39 -13.47 -12.07
N ILE A 71 -8.00 -12.86 -13.09
CA ILE A 71 -9.41 -12.48 -13.06
C ILE A 71 -10.22 -13.77 -13.28
N GLN A 72 -11.12 -14.09 -12.34
CA GLN A 72 -12.00 -15.26 -12.39
C GLN A 72 -13.40 -14.88 -12.89
#